data_AF-A0A355TUZ0-F1
#
_entry.id   AF-A0A355TUZ0-F1
#
_cell.length_a   1.000
_cell.length_b   1.000
_cell.length_c   1.000
_cell.angle_alpha   90.00
_cell.angle_beta   90.00
_cell.angle_gamma   90.00
#
_symmetry.space_group_name_H-M   'P 1'
#
loop_
_entity.id
_entity.type
_entity.pdbx_description
1 polymer ?
#
loop_
_entity_poly.entity_id
_entity_poly.type
_entity_poly.pdbx_seq_one_letter_code
_entity_poly.pdbx_strand_id
1 'polypeptide(L)' 'MDELMQILEELRPDVDFENEKQLIADGILESFDIVALVGELNEEFDIEIKPNDLVPENFNSAEAMYALITKLQDE' A
#
# COMPACT_ATOMS: atom_id res chain seq x y z
N MET A 1 -2.37 4.73 -10.33
CA MET A 1 -2.41 5.59 -9.13
C MET A 1 -3.84 5.72 -8.64
N ASP A 2 -4.79 6.05 -9.51
CA ASP A 2 -6.21 6.21 -9.14
C ASP A 2 -6.80 4.95 -8.47
N GLU A 3 -6.57 3.76 -9.04
CA GLU A 3 -7.02 2.47 -8.45
C GLU A 3 -6.44 2.23 -7.05
N LEU A 4 -5.14 2.48 -6.87
CA LEU A 4 -4.49 2.36 -5.56
C LEU A 4 -5.13 3.32 -4.55
N MET A 5 -5.40 4.56 -4.96
CA MET A 5 -6.04 5.53 -4.07
C MET A 5 -7.45 5.12 -3.67
N GLN A 6 -8.22 4.54 -4.60
CA GLN A 6 -9.54 4.02 -4.27
C GLN A 6 -9.46 2.91 -3.20
N ILE A 7 -8.54 1.96 -3.35
CA ILE A 7 -8.35 0.87 -2.36
C ILE A 7 -7.96 1.45 -0.99
N LEU A 8 -7.06 2.43 -0.97
CA LEU A 8 -6.60 3.06 0.27
C LEU A 8 -7.73 3.84 0.97
N GLU A 9 -8.52 4.61 0.21
CA GLU A 9 -9.67 5.35 0.74
C GLU A 9 -10.79 4.42 1.22
N GLU A 10 -11.02 3.28 0.55
CA GLU A 10 -11.99 2.28 0.99
C GLU A 10 -11.53 1.58 2.28
N LEU A 11 -10.23 1.31 2.41
CA LEU A 11 -9.65 0.68 3.60
C LEU A 11 -9.64 1.62 4.81
N ARG A 12 -9.17 2.86 4.63
CA ARG A 12 -8.98 3.86 5.69
C ARG A 12 -9.40 5.25 5.21
N PRO A 13 -10.71 5.55 5.15
CA PRO A 13 -11.21 6.86 4.73
C PRO A 13 -10.86 8.00 5.72
N ASP A 14 -10.33 7.66 6.89
CA ASP A 14 -9.86 8.59 7.92
C ASP A 14 -8.42 9.09 7.70
N VAL A 15 -7.69 8.52 6.73
CA VAL A 15 -6.28 8.81 6.48
C VAL A 15 -6.09 9.61 5.19
N ASP A 16 -5.28 10.67 5.26
CA ASP A 16 -4.89 11.47 4.10
C ASP A 16 -3.65 10.86 3.43
N PHE A 17 -3.87 9.88 2.57
CA PHE A 17 -2.80 9.19 1.83
C PHE A 17 -2.09 10.06 0.79
N GLU A 18 -2.66 11.21 0.40
CA GLU A 18 -2.00 12.14 -0.53
C GLU A 18 -0.86 12.90 0.14
N ASN A 19 -1.00 13.20 1.43
CA ASN A 19 -0.03 13.98 2.19
C ASN A 19 0.82 13.15 3.17
N GLU A 20 0.30 12.02 3.66
CA GLU A 20 1.02 11.20 4.63
C GLU A 20 2.12 10.34 4.03
N LYS A 21 3.31 10.45 4.64
CA LYS A 21 4.55 9.81 4.18
C LYS A 21 5.22 8.95 5.24
N GLN A 22 4.52 8.68 6.35
CA GLN A 22 5.01 7.87 7.47
C GLN A 22 3.92 6.88 7.90
N LEU A 23 3.17 6.32 6.96
CA LEU A 23 2.00 5.49 7.24
C LEU A 23 2.31 4.29 8.17
N ILE A 24 3.46 3.63 7.97
CA ILE A 24 3.90 2.55 8.88
C ILE A 24 4.64 3.13 10.08
N ALA A 25 5.54 4.08 9.86
CA ALA A 25 6.43 4.59 10.91
C ALA A 25 5.67 5.30 12.05
N ASP A 26 4.59 6.01 11.73
CA ASP A 26 3.70 6.66 12.72
C ASP A 26 2.59 5.71 13.21
N GLY A 27 2.56 4.46 12.74
CA GLY A 27 1.59 3.46 13.14
C GLY A 27 0.17 3.73 12.64
N ILE A 28 0.03 4.47 11.54
CA ILE A 28 -1.27 4.77 10.91
C ILE A 28 -1.85 3.51 10.28
N LEU A 29 -1.02 2.78 9.51
CA LEU A 29 -1.33 1.45 8.99
C LEU A 29 -0.84 0.40 9.97
N GLU A 30 -1.78 -0.30 10.60
CA GLU A 30 -1.46 -1.39 11.52
C GLU A 30 -1.33 -2.72 10.78
N SER A 31 -0.86 -3.76 11.47
CA SER A 31 -0.65 -5.10 10.90
C SER A 31 -1.89 -5.66 10.19
N PHE A 32 -3.10 -5.37 10.69
CA PHE A 32 -4.35 -5.81 10.06
C PHE A 32 -4.64 -5.05 8.76
N ASP A 33 -4.43 -3.73 8.77
CA ASP A 33 -4.60 -2.89 7.58
C ASP A 33 -3.65 -3.32 6.47
N ILE A 34 -2.38 -3.57 6.81
CA ILE A 34 -1.36 -4.01 5.85
C ILE A 34 -1.74 -5.36 5.22
N VAL A 35 -2.20 -6.33 6.01
CA VAL A 35 -2.60 -7.65 5.48
C VAL A 35 -3.80 -7.53 4.56
N ALA A 36 -4.81 -6.72 4.91
CA ALA A 36 -5.97 -6.48 4.05
C ALA A 36 -5.56 -5.76 2.76
N LEU A 37 -4.78 -4.69 2.86
CA LEU A 37 -4.25 -3.93 1.73
C LEU A 37 -3.48 -4.84 0.77
N VAL A 38 -2.55 -5.64 1.27
CA VAL A 38 -1.75 -6.56 0.44
C VAL A 38 -2.62 -7.56 -0.31
N GLY A 39 -3.70 -8.05 0.32
CA GLY A 39 -4.67 -8.91 -0.35
C GLY A 39 -5.33 -8.22 -1.55
N GLU A 40 -5.89 -7.04 -1.33
CA GLU A 40 -6.54 -6.23 -2.38
C GLU A 40 -5.54 -5.85 -3.49
N LEU A 41 -4.32 -5.46 -3.13
CA LEU A 41 -3.29 -5.10 -4.13
C LEU A 41 -2.88 -6.29 -4.99
N ASN A 42 -2.71 -7.47 -4.41
CA ASN A 42 -2.36 -8.68 -5.16
C ASN A 42 -3.49 -9.07 -6.13
N GLU A 43 -4.75 -8.94 -5.71
CA GLU A 43 -5.91 -9.28 -6.53
C GLU A 43 -6.18 -8.24 -7.64
N GLU A 44 -6.17 -6.94 -7.31
CA GLU A 44 -6.51 -5.88 -8.27
C GLU A 44 -5.40 -5.65 -9.31
N PHE A 45 -4.13 -5.73 -8.91
CA PHE A 45 -2.99 -5.47 -9.79
C PHE A 45 -2.35 -6.72 -10.41
N ASP A 46 -2.84 -7.92 -10.08
CA ASP A 46 -2.29 -9.23 -10.48
C ASP A 46 -0.79 -9.38 -10.15
N ILE A 47 -0.42 -9.04 -8.91
CA ILE A 47 0.96 -9.07 -8.39
C ILE A 47 1.10 -10.00 -7.17
N GLU A 48 2.35 -10.31 -6.80
CA GLU A 48 2.67 -11.06 -5.58
C GLU A 48 3.58 -10.26 -4.65
N ILE A 49 3.00 -9.56 -3.69
CA ILE A 49 3.73 -8.89 -2.61
C ILE A 49 4.13 -9.92 -1.54
N LYS A 50 5.43 -10.04 -1.25
CA LYS A 50 5.96 -11.00 -0.26
C LYS A 50 6.14 -10.35 1.11
N PRO A 51 6.25 -11.14 2.19
CA PRO A 51 6.52 -10.59 3.53
C PRO A 51 7.78 -9.71 3.61
N ASN A 52 8.77 -9.94 2.75
CA ASN A 52 9.99 -9.12 2.69
C ASN A 52 9.77 -7.76 2.02
N ASP A 53 8.69 -7.59 1.26
CA ASP A 53 8.32 -6.33 0.62
C ASP A 53 7.52 -5.43 1.58
N LEU A 54 7.05 -5.97 2.72
CA LEU A 54 6.30 -5.26 3.75
C LEU A 54 7.21 -4.43 4.65
N VAL A 55 7.97 -3.52 4.03
CA VAL A 55 8.90 -2.62 4.70
C VAL A 55 8.42 -1.17 4.60
N PRO A 56 8.79 -0.30 5.56
CA PRO A 56 8.42 1.11 5.52
C PRO A 56 8.77 1.79 4.20
N GLU A 57 9.89 1.43 3.56
CA GLU A 57 10.31 1.98 2.27
C GLU A 57 9.30 1.77 1.15
N ASN A 58 8.48 0.72 1.21
CA ASN A 58 7.48 0.39 0.20
C ASN A 58 6.06 0.81 0.59
N PHE A 59 5.80 1.09 1.87
CA PHE A 59 4.43 1.28 2.38
C PHE A 59 4.24 2.56 3.22
N ASN A 60 5.27 3.40 3.38
CA ASN A 60 5.14 4.65 4.13
C ASN A 60 4.34 5.74 3.40
N SER A 61 4.17 5.63 2.08
CA SER A 61 3.36 6.58 1.30
C SER A 61 2.69 5.89 0.12
N ALA A 62 1.61 6.48 -0.40
CA ALA A 62 0.93 5.95 -1.58
C ALA A 62 1.87 5.87 -2.80
N GLU A 63 2.81 6.82 -2.96
CA GLU A 63 3.77 6.78 -4.05
C GLU A 63 4.77 5.62 -3.91
N ALA A 64 5.18 5.29 -2.69
CA ALA A 64 6.04 4.14 -2.43
C ALA A 64 5.35 2.82 -2.77
N MET A 65 4.07 2.68 -2.39
CA MET A 65 3.27 1.51 -2.73
C MET A 65 3.09 1.39 -4.24
N TYR A 66 2.78 2.49 -4.92
CA TYR A 66 2.63 2.50 -6.37
C TYR A 66 3.93 2.13 -7.10
N ALA A 67 5.08 2.58 -6.59
CA ALA A 67 6.39 2.19 -7.12
C ALA A 67 6.66 0.69 -6.94
N LEU A 68 6.31 0.10 -5.79
CA LEU A 68 6.40 -1.34 -5.58
C LEU A 68 5.49 -2.11 -6.55
N ILE A 69 4.23 -1.71 -6.67
CA ILE A 69 3.24 -2.33 -7.58
C ILE A 69 3.78 -2.32 -9.01
N THR A 70 4.20 -1.15 -9.50
CA THR A 70 4.72 -0.99 -10.86
C THR A 70 5.93 -1.89 -11.10
N LYS A 71 6.84 -1.96 -10.12
CA LYS A 71 8.01 -2.84 -10.21
C LYS A 71 7.61 -4.31 -10.31
N LEU A 72 6.64 -4.77 -9.52
CA LEU A 72 6.18 -6.16 -9.52
C LEU A 72 5.40 -6.53 -10.79
N GLN A 73 4.71 -5.58 -11.41
CA GLN A 73 4.03 -5.80 -12.70
C GLN A 73 4.98 -5.93 -13.89
N ASP A 74 6.19 -5.36 -13.78
CA ASP A 74 7.24 -5.45 -14.80
C ASP A 74 8.12 -6.71 -14.66
N GLU A 75 7.95 -7.52 -13.60
CA GLU A 75 8.65 -8.79 -13.35
C GLU A 75 7.96 -10.00 -14.02
#